data_AF-A0A2L0EY77-F1
#
_entry.id   AF-A0A2L0EY77-F1
#
_cell.length_a   1.000
_cell.length_b   1.000
_cell.length_c   1.000
_cell.angle_alpha   90.00
_cell.angle_beta   90.00
_cell.angle_gamma   90.00
#
_symmetry.space_group_name_H-M   'P 1'
#
loop_
_entity.id
_entity.type
_entity.pdbx_description
1 polymer ?
#
loop_
_entity_poly.entity_id
_entity_poly.type
_entity_poly.pdbx_seq_one_letter_code
_entity_poly.pdbx_strand_id
1 'polypeptide(L)'
;MAPVPRQVVRALIPLAMFMICVLGQAGCTCMLESPPIRPHGIIACRTRDPGEPPRAGRRSGVPTVAAGAIPGTFSVTSTGEAAYVLPLIAVPGRAGVEPRLALHYDSAAGEGVLGLGFSIAGLTAIAPCPKNRAQDEGEIRAVTYDGDDALCLDGKRLVVVGRAPGTVEFGTFPDTMVKVVGHYDAEEDAPAEALFFEAHLPSGLVIEYGRSESSRPLALGGAPRAWLAAAEESAVAAGAARTAPPPRARRRRATSATTTTRAAT
;
A
#
# COMPACT_ATOMS: atom_id res chain seq x y z
N MET A 1 56.49 35.30 34.24
CA MET A 1 55.30 34.48 33.93
C MET A 1 54.29 35.41 33.25
N ALA A 2 54.29 35.49 31.92
CA ALA A 2 53.41 36.40 31.19
C ALA A 2 52.08 35.69 30.82
N PRO A 3 50.92 36.37 30.92
CA PRO A 3 49.63 35.76 30.59
C PRO A 3 49.47 35.61 29.08
N VAL A 4 49.27 34.38 28.60
CA VAL A 4 48.98 34.11 27.20
C VAL A 4 47.54 34.57 26.88
N PRO A 5 47.33 35.39 25.84
CA PRO A 5 46.00 35.91 25.51
C PRO A 5 45.08 34.79 25.02
N ARG A 6 43.87 34.74 25.60
CA ARG A 6 42.80 33.74 25.34
C ARG A 6 42.44 33.55 23.86
N GLN A 7 42.78 34.51 22.99
CA GLN A 7 42.56 34.41 21.54
C GLN A 7 43.50 33.42 20.85
N VAL A 8 44.75 33.26 21.33
CA VAL A 8 45.72 32.31 20.76
C VAL A 8 45.30 30.86 21.05
N VAL A 9 44.73 30.62 22.24
CA VAL A 9 44.20 29.30 22.63
C VAL A 9 43.00 28.91 21.77
N ARG A 10 42.13 29.86 21.39
CA ARG A 10 40.98 29.57 20.51
C ARG A 10 41.36 29.28 19.06
N ALA A 11 42.47 29.85 18.57
CA ALA A 11 42.93 29.63 17.19
C ALA A 11 43.66 28.28 16.99
N LEU A 12 44.22 27.69 18.06
CA LEU A 12 44.93 26.41 18.02
C LEU A 12 44.01 25.17 18.11
N ILE A 13 42.78 25.34 18.61
CA ILE A 13 41.78 24.26 18.73
C ILE A 13 41.41 23.63 17.37
N PRO A 14 41.09 24.37 16.30
CA PRO A 14 40.74 23.76 15.01
C PRO A 14 41.95 23.05 14.37
N LEU A 15 43.16 23.58 14.54
CA LEU A 15 44.40 22.98 14.02
C LEU A 15 44.72 21.66 14.76
N ALA A 16 44.52 21.63 16.09
CA ALA A 16 44.66 20.42 16.89
C ALA A 16 43.60 19.35 16.53
N MET A 17 42.35 19.76 16.29
CA MET A 17 41.30 18.85 15.83
C MET A 17 41.60 18.26 14.45
N PHE A 18 42.14 19.06 13.54
CA PHE A 18 42.52 18.60 12.20
C PHE A 18 43.70 17.63 12.24
N MET A 19 44.72 17.90 13.07
CA MET A 19 45.83 16.96 13.30
C MET A 19 45.38 15.64 13.95
N ILE A 20 44.41 15.68 14.89
CA ILE A 20 43.83 14.46 15.48
C ILE A 20 43.04 13.66 14.42
N CYS A 21 42.33 14.32 13.51
CA CYS A 21 41.62 13.65 12.42
C CYS A 21 42.57 13.03 11.38
N VAL A 22 43.69 13.69 11.06
CA VAL A 22 44.62 13.23 10.02
C VAL A 22 45.56 12.13 10.53
N LEU A 23 45.97 12.17 11.81
CA LEU A 23 46.80 11.10 12.41
C LEU A 23 45.99 9.96 13.04
N GLY A 24 44.67 10.09 13.15
CA GLY A 24 43.75 9.07 13.67
C GLY A 24 43.39 7.93 12.70
N GLN A 25 44.24 7.60 11.73
CA GLN A 25 44.06 6.45 10.81
C GLN A 25 44.46 5.11 11.45
N ALA A 26 44.41 5.00 12.78
CA ALA A 26 44.61 3.74 13.48
C ALA A 26 43.32 3.35 14.22
N GLY A 27 42.57 2.42 13.63
CA GLY A 27 41.61 1.59 14.37
C GLY A 27 40.14 1.91 14.13
N CYS A 28 39.64 1.55 12.95
CA CYS A 28 38.28 1.01 12.83
C CYS A 28 38.37 -0.29 12.03
N THR A 29 38.87 -1.33 12.68
CA THR A 29 38.51 -2.70 12.34
C THR A 29 37.04 -2.88 12.71
N CYS A 30 36.21 -3.21 11.73
CA CYS A 30 34.84 -3.61 11.95
C CYS A 30 34.81 -4.90 12.77
N MET A 31 34.71 -4.81 14.10
CA MET A 31 34.26 -5.93 14.92
C MET A 31 32.73 -5.96 14.85
N LEU A 32 32.23 -6.83 13.97
CA LEU A 32 30.85 -7.24 13.92
C LEU A 32 30.64 -8.33 14.99
N GLU A 33 30.65 -7.97 16.27
CA GLU A 33 30.26 -8.89 17.34
C GLU A 33 28.72 -9.03 17.28
N SER A 34 28.28 -9.88 16.37
CA SER A 34 26.92 -10.42 16.38
C SER A 34 26.83 -11.39 17.58
N PRO A 35 25.71 -11.42 18.34
CA PRO A 35 25.51 -12.49 19.31
C PRO A 35 25.64 -13.84 18.58
N PRO A 36 26.15 -14.91 19.22
CA PRO A 36 26.35 -16.18 18.54
C PRO A 36 25.00 -16.71 18.06
N ILE A 37 24.74 -16.52 16.77
CA ILE A 37 23.73 -17.26 16.03
C ILE A 37 24.21 -18.69 16.14
N ARG A 38 23.53 -19.49 16.98
CA ARG A 38 23.69 -20.94 16.95
C ARG A 38 23.60 -21.33 15.48
N PRO A 39 24.55 -22.08 14.92
CA PRO A 39 24.49 -22.46 13.53
C PRO A 39 23.29 -23.39 13.35
N HIS A 40 22.13 -22.83 13.04
CA HIS A 40 21.23 -23.49 12.12
C HIS A 40 22.05 -23.54 10.83
N GLY A 41 22.62 -24.73 10.59
CA GLY A 41 23.75 -24.94 9.70
C GLY A 41 23.63 -24.10 8.43
N ILE A 42 24.74 -23.48 8.05
CA ILE A 42 24.91 -22.84 6.76
C ILE A 42 24.39 -23.85 5.73
N ILE A 43 23.24 -23.58 5.11
CA ILE A 43 22.86 -24.24 3.88
C ILE A 43 23.81 -23.62 2.85
N ALA A 44 25.03 -24.15 2.81
CA ALA A 44 25.87 -23.95 1.66
C ALA A 44 25.05 -24.51 0.51
N CYS A 45 24.62 -23.65 -0.40
CA CYS A 45 24.21 -24.09 -1.72
C CYS A 45 25.43 -24.80 -2.29
N ARG A 46 25.48 -26.13 -2.11
CA ARG A 46 26.50 -26.97 -2.69
C ARG A 46 26.34 -26.75 -4.19
N THR A 47 27.31 -26.09 -4.81
CA THR A 47 27.38 -26.00 -6.27
C THR A 47 27.28 -27.43 -6.77
N ARG A 48 26.20 -27.75 -7.49
CA ARG A 48 26.08 -29.07 -8.11
C ARG A 48 27.27 -29.20 -9.04
N ASP A 49 28.01 -30.29 -8.86
CA ASP A 49 28.98 -30.72 -9.86
C ASP A 49 28.20 -30.95 -11.17
N PRO A 50 28.49 -30.23 -12.27
CA PRO A 50 27.77 -30.38 -13.52
C PRO A 50 27.95 -31.77 -14.15
N GLY A 51 28.85 -32.61 -13.62
CA GLY A 51 29.07 -33.98 -14.08
C GLY A 51 28.18 -35.05 -13.45
N GLU A 52 27.43 -34.75 -12.38
CA GLU A 52 26.62 -35.76 -11.70
C GLU A 52 25.15 -35.70 -12.15
N PRO A 53 24.54 -36.81 -12.63
CA PRO A 53 23.12 -36.81 -12.97
C PRO A 53 22.29 -36.42 -11.74
N PRO A 54 21.19 -35.66 -11.92
CA PRO A 54 20.36 -35.25 -10.81
C PRO A 54 19.87 -36.49 -10.06
N ARG A 55 20.32 -36.64 -8.81
CA ARG A 55 19.81 -37.67 -7.89
C ARG A 55 18.29 -37.58 -7.91
N ALA A 56 17.62 -38.66 -8.31
CA ALA A 56 16.16 -38.72 -8.28
C ALA A 56 15.70 -38.36 -6.85
N GLY A 57 15.07 -37.20 -6.70
CA GLY A 57 14.53 -36.77 -5.42
C GLY A 57 13.58 -37.84 -4.92
N ARG A 58 13.68 -38.19 -3.63
CA ARG A 58 12.74 -39.10 -2.97
C ARG A 58 11.35 -38.52 -3.18
N ARG A 59 10.54 -39.15 -4.04
CA ARG A 59 9.15 -38.77 -4.27
C ARG A 59 8.46 -38.75 -2.90
N SER A 60 7.82 -37.64 -2.58
CA SER A 60 6.97 -37.57 -1.39
C SER A 60 5.94 -38.70 -1.51
N GLY A 61 5.98 -39.68 -0.61
CA GLY A 61 5.04 -40.80 -0.57
C GLY A 61 3.66 -40.39 -0.06
N VAL A 62 3.41 -39.09 0.06
CA VAL A 62 2.09 -38.56 0.41
C VAL A 62 1.19 -38.75 -0.80
N PRO A 63 0.12 -39.56 -0.71
CA PRO A 63 -0.85 -39.67 -1.78
C PRO A 63 -1.46 -38.29 -2.04
N THR A 64 -1.21 -37.71 -3.20
CA THR A 64 -1.85 -36.45 -3.60
C THR A 64 -3.26 -36.74 -4.07
N VAL A 65 -4.23 -36.05 -3.49
CA VAL A 65 -5.60 -36.04 -4.01
C VAL A 65 -5.63 -35.08 -5.20
N ALA A 66 -6.37 -35.42 -6.26
CA ALA A 66 -6.58 -34.50 -7.37
C ALA A 66 -7.28 -33.24 -6.83
N ALA A 67 -6.64 -32.07 -6.95
CA ALA A 67 -7.13 -30.81 -6.38
C ALA A 67 -8.39 -30.24 -7.07
N GLY A 68 -8.99 -30.99 -7.99
CA GLY A 68 -10.05 -30.50 -8.88
C GLY A 68 -9.53 -29.43 -9.84
N ALA A 69 -10.45 -28.84 -10.60
CA ALA A 69 -10.20 -27.63 -11.37
C ALA A 69 -10.93 -26.46 -10.67
N ILE A 70 -10.27 -25.31 -10.56
CA ILE A 70 -10.97 -24.09 -10.14
C ILE A 70 -11.82 -23.65 -11.34
N PRO A 71 -13.13 -23.40 -11.17
CA PRO A 71 -13.98 -23.02 -12.28
C PRO A 71 -13.47 -21.69 -12.87
N GLY A 72 -13.15 -21.70 -14.16
CA GLY A 72 -12.70 -20.53 -14.90
C GLY A 72 -13.10 -20.64 -16.36
N THR A 73 -13.38 -19.50 -16.99
CA THR A 73 -13.81 -19.42 -18.38
C THR A 73 -12.73 -18.75 -19.21
N PHE A 74 -12.22 -19.48 -20.21
CA PHE A 74 -11.32 -18.94 -21.23
C PHE A 74 -12.13 -18.49 -22.45
N SER A 75 -11.76 -17.36 -23.04
CA SER A 75 -12.32 -16.86 -24.29
C SER A 75 -11.26 -16.09 -25.08
N VAL A 76 -11.52 -15.91 -26.37
CA VAL A 76 -10.76 -14.98 -27.23
C VAL A 76 -11.73 -13.90 -27.66
N THR A 77 -11.34 -12.64 -27.47
CA THR A 77 -12.15 -11.47 -27.86
C THR A 77 -12.23 -11.36 -29.39
N SER A 78 -13.14 -10.51 -29.89
CA SER A 78 -13.23 -10.21 -31.33
C SER A 78 -11.97 -9.57 -31.91
N THR A 79 -11.15 -8.94 -31.05
CA THR A 79 -9.91 -8.25 -31.38
C THR A 79 -8.68 -9.16 -31.23
N GLY A 80 -8.85 -10.41 -30.75
CA GLY A 80 -7.83 -11.46 -30.73
C GLY A 80 -7.08 -11.60 -29.41
N GLU A 81 -7.48 -10.87 -28.37
CA GLU A 81 -6.90 -10.99 -27.04
C GLU A 81 -7.37 -12.27 -26.33
N ALA A 82 -6.46 -12.90 -25.60
CA ALA A 82 -6.77 -14.00 -24.70
C ALA A 82 -7.37 -13.45 -23.41
N ALA A 83 -8.60 -13.86 -23.09
CA ALA A 83 -9.30 -13.47 -21.87
C ALA A 83 -9.58 -14.69 -20.98
N TYR A 84 -9.34 -14.56 -19.68
CA TYR A 84 -9.63 -15.60 -18.69
C TYR A 84 -10.34 -15.01 -17.48
N VAL A 85 -11.45 -15.61 -17.05
CA VAL A 85 -12.20 -15.19 -15.86
C VAL A 85 -12.27 -16.32 -14.87
N LEU A 86 -11.77 -16.10 -13.67
CA LEU A 86 -11.75 -17.06 -12.58
C LEU A 86 -12.54 -16.49 -11.39
N PRO A 87 -13.82 -16.83 -11.20
CA PRO A 87 -14.60 -16.40 -10.04
C PRO A 87 -13.94 -16.82 -8.74
N LEU A 88 -13.86 -15.89 -7.79
CA LEU A 88 -13.36 -16.12 -6.44
C LEU A 88 -14.55 -16.32 -5.52
N ILE A 89 -14.54 -17.42 -4.77
CA ILE A 89 -15.60 -17.71 -3.81
C ILE A 89 -15.42 -16.78 -2.62
N ALA A 90 -16.31 -15.80 -2.48
CA ALA A 90 -16.38 -14.94 -1.32
C ALA A 90 -17.19 -15.57 -0.18
N VAL A 91 -16.96 -15.11 1.04
CA VAL A 91 -17.81 -15.47 2.18
C VAL A 91 -19.16 -14.78 2.00
N PRO A 92 -20.30 -15.48 2.19
CA PRO A 92 -21.62 -14.87 2.06
C PRO A 92 -21.73 -13.66 2.99
N GLY A 93 -22.16 -12.54 2.42
CA GLY A 93 -22.29 -11.29 3.16
C GLY A 93 -23.57 -11.22 4.00
N ARG A 94 -23.71 -10.13 4.75
CA ARG A 94 -24.89 -9.87 5.59
C ARG A 94 -25.87 -8.97 4.86
N ALA A 95 -27.16 -9.13 5.13
CA ALA A 95 -28.24 -8.31 4.55
C ALA A 95 -28.27 -8.27 3.01
N GLY A 96 -27.82 -9.35 2.33
CA GLY A 96 -27.85 -9.44 0.87
C GLY A 96 -26.76 -8.65 0.15
N VAL A 97 -25.81 -8.06 0.88
CA VAL A 97 -24.62 -7.40 0.32
C VAL A 97 -23.47 -8.39 0.39
N GLU A 98 -23.11 -8.99 -0.73
CA GLU A 98 -21.97 -9.93 -0.87
C GLU A 98 -21.03 -9.46 -1.98
N PRO A 99 -19.71 -9.43 -1.75
CA PRO A 99 -18.76 -9.05 -2.77
C PRO A 99 -18.64 -10.15 -3.84
N ARG A 100 -18.85 -9.80 -5.10
CA ARG A 100 -18.61 -10.70 -6.23
C ARG A 100 -17.22 -10.44 -6.78
N LEU A 101 -16.25 -11.27 -6.39
CA LEU A 101 -14.87 -11.15 -6.80
C LEU A 101 -14.53 -12.14 -7.92
N ALA A 102 -13.70 -11.71 -8.87
CA ALA A 102 -13.14 -12.60 -9.89
C ALA A 102 -11.73 -12.15 -10.26
N LEU A 103 -10.84 -13.10 -10.54
CA LEU A 103 -9.57 -12.82 -11.19
C LEU A 103 -9.82 -12.75 -12.71
N HIS A 104 -9.44 -11.64 -13.33
CA HIS A 104 -9.50 -11.43 -14.76
C HIS A 104 -8.10 -11.39 -15.33
N TYR A 105 -7.92 -12.05 -16.47
CA TYR A 105 -6.75 -11.92 -17.32
C TYR A 105 -7.17 -11.42 -18.70
N ASP A 106 -6.42 -10.47 -19.24
CA ASP A 106 -6.52 -10.01 -20.62
C ASP A 106 -5.09 -9.78 -21.14
N SER A 107 -4.74 -10.44 -22.24
CA SER A 107 -3.40 -10.36 -22.81
C SER A 107 -3.01 -8.97 -23.33
N ALA A 108 -3.97 -8.08 -23.64
CA ALA A 108 -3.69 -6.70 -24.04
C ALA A 108 -3.81 -5.71 -22.87
N ALA A 109 -4.25 -6.15 -21.70
CA ALA A 109 -4.35 -5.27 -20.55
C ALA A 109 -2.96 -4.90 -20.02
N GLY A 110 -2.86 -3.66 -19.52
CA GLY A 110 -1.66 -3.12 -18.89
C GLY A 110 -1.39 -3.71 -17.50
N GLU A 111 -0.58 -3.01 -16.70
CA GLU A 111 -0.33 -3.40 -15.32
C GLU A 111 -1.59 -3.26 -14.46
N GLY A 112 -2.02 -4.36 -13.84
CA GLY A 112 -3.00 -4.33 -12.76
C GLY A 112 -2.36 -4.64 -11.40
N VAL A 113 -3.20 -4.68 -10.36
CA VAL A 113 -2.76 -4.93 -8.97
C VAL A 113 -2.07 -6.30 -8.77
N LEU A 114 -2.28 -7.23 -9.70
CA LEU A 114 -1.66 -8.56 -9.70
C LEU A 114 -0.56 -8.73 -10.76
N GLY A 115 -0.22 -7.65 -11.48
CA GLY A 115 0.78 -7.65 -12.54
C GLY A 115 0.19 -7.42 -13.94
N LEU A 116 1.05 -7.50 -14.94
CA LEU A 116 0.69 -7.25 -16.34
C LEU A 116 -0.38 -8.24 -16.83
N GLY A 117 -1.45 -7.71 -17.40
CA GLY A 117 -2.57 -8.49 -17.92
C GLY A 117 -3.51 -9.06 -16.86
N PHE A 118 -3.18 -8.98 -15.56
CA PHE A 118 -4.03 -9.51 -14.47
C PHE A 118 -4.71 -8.40 -13.68
N SER A 119 -6.00 -8.57 -13.41
CA SER A 119 -6.79 -7.69 -12.55
C SER A 119 -7.74 -8.49 -11.65
N ILE A 120 -8.22 -7.87 -10.57
CA ILE A 120 -9.31 -8.44 -9.77
C ILE A 120 -10.56 -7.62 -10.06
N ALA A 121 -11.58 -8.25 -10.62
CA ALA A 121 -12.90 -7.67 -10.75
C ALA A 121 -13.68 -7.78 -9.44
N GLY A 122 -14.58 -6.83 -9.21
CA GLY A 122 -15.36 -6.72 -7.98
C GLY A 122 -14.65 -5.97 -6.84
N LEU A 123 -13.38 -5.64 -7.03
CA LEU A 123 -12.70 -4.60 -6.25
C LEU A 123 -12.76 -3.31 -7.05
N THR A 124 -13.31 -2.26 -6.45
CA THR A 124 -13.26 -0.92 -7.03
C THR A 124 -12.09 -0.15 -6.44
N ALA A 125 -11.41 0.65 -7.24
CA ALA A 125 -10.30 1.48 -6.78
C ALA A 125 -10.23 2.81 -7.53
N ILE A 126 -9.74 3.82 -6.82
CA ILE A 126 -9.24 5.05 -7.44
C ILE A 126 -7.74 4.89 -7.59
N ALA A 127 -7.22 5.12 -8.78
CA ALA A 127 -5.79 5.02 -9.06
C ALA A 127 -5.34 6.11 -10.04
N PRO A 128 -4.06 6.51 -9.99
CA PRO A 128 -3.47 7.34 -11.04
C PRO A 128 -3.58 6.66 -12.41
N CYS A 129 -3.85 7.44 -13.44
CA CYS A 129 -3.98 6.97 -14.82
C CYS A 129 -3.25 7.90 -15.80
N PRO A 130 -2.77 7.38 -16.95
CA PRO A 130 -2.05 8.18 -17.92
C PRO A 130 -2.89 9.37 -18.44
N LYS A 131 -2.20 10.46 -18.73
CA LYS A 131 -2.78 11.62 -19.42
C LYS A 131 -2.81 11.41 -20.92
N ASN A 132 -3.83 11.94 -21.59
CA ASN A 132 -3.94 11.91 -23.04
C ASN A 132 -4.41 13.26 -23.60
N ARG A 133 -4.07 13.51 -24.88
CA ARG A 133 -4.33 14.81 -25.52
C ARG A 133 -5.79 15.25 -25.51
N ALA A 134 -6.71 14.29 -25.59
CA ALA A 134 -8.14 14.59 -25.71
C ALA A 134 -8.73 15.10 -24.39
N GLN A 135 -8.16 14.70 -23.25
CA GLN A 135 -8.72 14.98 -21.92
C GLN A 135 -7.82 15.86 -21.05
N ASP A 136 -6.53 15.99 -21.39
CA ASP A 136 -5.50 16.68 -20.62
C ASP A 136 -4.90 17.87 -21.38
N GLU A 137 -5.74 18.66 -22.06
CA GLU A 137 -5.30 19.91 -22.70
C GLU A 137 -4.10 19.74 -23.67
N GLY A 138 -4.01 18.59 -24.33
CA GLY A 138 -2.91 18.26 -25.25
C GLY A 138 -1.70 17.56 -24.62
N GLU A 139 -1.70 17.31 -23.31
CA GLU A 139 -0.65 16.59 -22.61
C GLU A 139 -0.76 15.07 -22.82
N ILE A 140 0.37 14.41 -23.07
CA ILE A 140 0.49 12.94 -23.00
C ILE A 140 1.54 12.65 -21.95
N ARG A 141 1.16 11.94 -20.89
CA ARG A 141 2.06 11.62 -19.79
C ARG A 141 1.76 10.22 -19.25
N ALA A 142 2.80 9.44 -19.01
CA ALA A 142 2.68 8.17 -18.29
C ALA A 142 2.54 8.42 -16.78
N VAL A 143 1.99 7.44 -16.06
CA VAL A 143 1.85 7.52 -14.60
C VAL A 143 3.23 7.54 -13.95
N THR A 144 3.46 8.54 -13.10
CA THR A 144 4.73 8.75 -12.38
C THR A 144 4.61 8.65 -10.86
N TYR A 145 3.39 8.51 -10.35
CA TYR A 145 3.00 8.56 -8.94
C TYR A 145 3.38 9.89 -8.27
N ASP A 146 3.16 11.01 -8.98
CA ASP A 146 3.36 12.36 -8.46
C ASP A 146 2.07 13.18 -8.50
N GLY A 147 2.14 14.43 -8.01
CA GLY A 147 1.01 15.34 -7.94
C GLY A 147 0.45 15.77 -9.30
N ASP A 148 1.10 15.41 -10.42
CA ASP A 148 0.67 15.81 -11.76
C ASP A 148 -0.15 14.71 -12.47
N ASP A 149 -0.27 13.52 -11.87
CA ASP A 149 -0.99 12.41 -12.48
C ASP A 149 -2.52 12.62 -12.47
N ALA A 150 -3.19 12.20 -13.53
CA ALA A 150 -4.66 12.16 -13.52
C ALA A 150 -5.16 11.01 -12.63
N LEU A 151 -6.36 11.16 -12.05
CA LEU A 151 -7.01 10.09 -11.30
C LEU A 151 -8.12 9.43 -12.12
N CYS A 152 -8.30 8.12 -11.91
CA CYS A 152 -9.37 7.35 -12.50
C CYS A 152 -10.06 6.47 -11.45
N LEU A 153 -11.39 6.41 -11.49
CA LEU A 153 -12.21 5.43 -10.77
C LEU A 153 -12.49 4.25 -11.70
N ASP A 154 -11.91 3.08 -11.41
CA ASP A 154 -12.06 1.87 -12.23
C ASP A 154 -11.77 2.11 -13.72
N GLY A 155 -10.74 2.92 -14.00
CA GLY A 155 -10.35 3.30 -15.37
C GLY A 155 -11.17 4.43 -15.99
N LYS A 156 -12.25 4.89 -15.35
CA LYS A 156 -12.99 6.09 -15.78
C LYS A 156 -12.33 7.33 -15.23
N ARG A 157 -12.04 8.28 -16.09
CA ARG A 157 -11.33 9.51 -15.74
C ARG A 157 -12.09 10.32 -14.71
N LEU A 158 -11.43 10.75 -13.64
CA LEU A 158 -11.98 11.73 -12.71
C LEU A 158 -11.69 13.14 -13.22
N VAL A 159 -12.73 13.95 -13.30
CA VAL A 159 -12.70 15.34 -13.76
C VAL A 159 -13.16 16.21 -12.60
N VAL A 160 -12.36 17.22 -12.26
CA VAL A 160 -12.67 18.15 -11.17
C VAL A 160 -13.93 18.93 -11.51
N VAL A 161 -14.92 18.90 -10.61
CA VAL A 161 -16.17 19.67 -10.73
C VAL A 161 -16.25 20.80 -9.70
N GLY A 162 -15.52 20.70 -8.59
CA GLY A 162 -15.51 21.70 -7.54
C GLY A 162 -14.31 21.56 -6.61
N ARG A 163 -13.95 22.67 -5.96
CA ARG A 163 -12.88 22.71 -4.96
C ARG A 163 -13.35 23.46 -3.71
N ALA A 164 -12.97 22.94 -2.55
CA ALA A 164 -13.15 23.55 -1.23
C ALA A 164 -11.86 23.31 -0.40
N PRO A 165 -11.62 24.07 0.68
CA PRO A 165 -10.44 23.85 1.52
C PRO A 165 -10.36 22.39 2.02
N GLY A 166 -9.28 21.69 1.69
CA GLY A 166 -9.06 20.27 2.03
C GLY A 166 -9.98 19.27 1.31
N THR A 167 -10.71 19.67 0.28
CA THR A 167 -11.64 18.79 -0.43
C THR A 167 -11.77 19.12 -1.92
N VAL A 168 -11.69 18.10 -2.77
CA VAL A 168 -11.90 18.24 -4.22
C VAL A 168 -13.04 17.34 -4.65
N GLU A 169 -14.02 17.89 -5.34
CA GLU A 169 -15.13 17.13 -5.91
C GLU A 169 -14.81 16.76 -7.37
N PHE A 170 -15.09 15.51 -7.73
CA PHE A 170 -14.89 14.95 -9.05
C PHE A 170 -16.16 14.29 -9.59
N GLY A 171 -16.36 14.39 -10.90
CA GLY A 171 -17.25 13.53 -11.68
C GLY A 171 -16.43 12.56 -12.56
N THR A 172 -17.07 11.52 -13.09
CA THR A 172 -16.39 10.61 -14.04
C THR A 172 -16.54 11.09 -15.49
N PHE A 173 -15.58 10.73 -16.34
CA PHE A 173 -15.71 10.78 -17.79
C PHE A 173 -15.47 9.39 -18.39
N PRO A 174 -16.44 8.83 -19.15
CA PRO A 174 -17.80 9.34 -19.35
C PRO A 174 -18.59 9.41 -18.03
N ASP A 175 -19.60 10.28 -17.97
CA ASP A 175 -20.39 10.50 -16.75
C ASP A 175 -21.20 9.24 -16.37
N THR A 176 -21.02 8.78 -15.14
CA THR A 176 -21.70 7.63 -14.55
C THR A 176 -22.63 8.02 -13.40
N MET A 177 -22.84 9.34 -13.19
CA MET A 177 -23.59 9.89 -12.07
C MET A 177 -23.00 9.51 -10.70
N VAL A 178 -21.71 9.17 -10.67
CA VAL A 178 -20.94 8.94 -9.43
C VAL A 178 -20.24 10.24 -9.06
N LYS A 179 -20.51 10.74 -7.86
CA LYS A 179 -19.80 11.89 -7.30
C LYS A 179 -18.67 11.38 -6.40
N VAL A 180 -17.43 11.73 -6.73
CA VAL A 180 -16.26 11.39 -5.90
C VAL A 180 -15.79 12.63 -5.16
N VAL A 181 -15.48 12.48 -3.87
CA VAL A 181 -14.97 13.54 -3.00
C VAL A 181 -13.62 13.09 -2.49
N GLY A 182 -12.55 13.77 -2.90
CA GLY A 182 -11.20 13.55 -2.39
C GLY A 182 -10.92 14.44 -1.20
N HIS A 183 -10.33 13.88 -0.15
CA HIS A 183 -9.96 14.59 1.07
C HIS A 183 -8.45 14.76 1.16
N TYR A 184 -8.03 15.97 1.47
CA TYR A 184 -6.63 16.40 1.49
C TYR A 184 -6.36 17.21 2.76
N ASP A 185 -5.09 17.42 3.08
CA ASP A 185 -4.72 18.45 4.04
C ASP A 185 -5.06 19.84 3.45
N ALA A 186 -5.36 20.82 4.30
CA ALA A 186 -6.11 22.03 3.90
C ALA A 186 -5.44 22.91 2.81
N GLU A 187 -4.13 22.75 2.60
CA GLU A 187 -3.31 23.51 1.66
C GLU A 187 -2.92 22.69 0.41
N GLU A 188 -3.28 21.41 0.39
CA GLU A 188 -2.87 20.44 -0.62
C GLU A 188 -4.09 19.98 -1.43
N ASP A 189 -3.91 19.76 -2.73
CA ASP A 189 -4.94 19.22 -3.61
C ASP A 189 -4.38 18.35 -4.74
N ALA A 190 -3.10 18.02 -4.65
CA ALA A 190 -2.42 17.20 -5.62
C ALA A 190 -2.87 15.73 -5.47
N PRO A 191 -3.23 15.03 -6.56
CA PRO A 191 -3.63 13.63 -6.56
C PRO A 191 -2.82 12.69 -5.65
N ALA A 192 -1.49 12.76 -5.66
CA ALA A 192 -0.63 11.91 -4.84
C ALA A 192 -0.75 12.17 -3.32
N GLU A 193 -1.24 13.33 -2.91
CA GLU A 193 -1.39 13.77 -1.52
C GLU A 193 -2.76 13.43 -0.92
N ALA A 194 -3.68 12.88 -1.73
CA ALA A 194 -5.01 12.52 -1.25
C ALA A 194 -4.94 11.54 -0.08
N LEU A 195 -5.57 11.92 1.03
CA LEU A 195 -5.63 11.10 2.24
C LEU A 195 -6.58 9.92 2.01
N PHE A 196 -7.79 10.20 1.52
CA PHE A 196 -8.81 9.20 1.18
C PHE A 196 -9.87 9.81 0.24
N PHE A 197 -10.75 8.96 -0.29
CA PHE A 197 -11.88 9.39 -1.12
C PHE A 197 -13.20 8.79 -0.63
N GLU A 198 -14.29 9.51 -0.87
CA GLU A 198 -15.67 9.02 -0.74
C GLU A 198 -16.34 9.06 -2.12
N ALA A 199 -16.90 7.95 -2.60
CA ALA A 199 -17.72 7.92 -3.80
C ALA A 199 -19.20 7.72 -3.46
N HIS A 200 -20.03 8.65 -3.90
CA HIS A 200 -21.48 8.58 -3.79
C HIS A 200 -22.05 8.02 -5.09
N LEU A 201 -22.61 6.82 -5.01
CA LEU A 201 -23.21 6.13 -6.15
C LEU A 201 -24.67 6.56 -6.35
N PRO A 202 -25.20 6.48 -7.58
CA PRO A 202 -26.61 6.78 -7.86
C PRO A 202 -27.58 5.82 -7.14
N SER A 203 -27.09 4.66 -6.68
CA SER A 203 -27.84 3.73 -5.82
C SER A 203 -28.10 4.26 -4.39
N GLY A 204 -27.46 5.37 -4.00
CA GLY A 204 -27.49 5.89 -2.62
C GLY A 204 -26.49 5.20 -1.68
N LEU A 205 -25.58 4.39 -2.23
CA LEU A 205 -24.46 3.82 -1.49
C LEU A 205 -23.29 4.81 -1.47
N VAL A 206 -22.52 4.77 -0.38
CA VAL A 206 -21.26 5.50 -0.23
C VAL A 206 -20.15 4.48 -0.07
N ILE A 207 -19.14 4.57 -0.93
CA ILE A 207 -17.95 3.73 -0.88
C ILE A 207 -16.76 4.58 -0.44
N GLU A 208 -16.02 4.10 0.56
CA GLU A 208 -14.81 4.75 1.04
C GLU A 208 -13.57 4.08 0.46
N TYR A 209 -12.62 4.89 -0.02
CA TYR A 209 -11.38 4.41 -0.64
C TYR A 209 -10.16 4.89 0.15
N GLY A 210 -9.26 3.97 0.48
CA GLY A 210 -7.94 4.30 1.03
C GLY A 210 -7.91 4.88 2.44
N ARG A 211 -9.00 4.76 3.22
CA ARG A 211 -9.09 5.31 4.60
C ARG A 211 -8.07 4.71 5.57
N SER A 212 -7.65 3.47 5.35
CA SER A 212 -6.57 2.84 6.13
C SER A 212 -5.34 2.61 5.28
N GLU A 213 -4.17 2.55 5.93
CA GLU A 213 -2.89 2.21 5.29
C GLU A 213 -2.96 0.89 4.49
N SER A 214 -3.70 -0.11 4.98
CA SER A 214 -3.87 -1.39 4.27
C SER A 214 -4.68 -1.28 2.97
N SER A 215 -5.51 -0.23 2.84
CA SER A 215 -6.31 0.06 1.65
C SER A 215 -5.62 1.04 0.71
N ARG A 216 -4.39 1.44 1.00
CA ARG A 216 -3.62 2.41 0.21
C ARG A 216 -2.23 1.85 -0.12
N PRO A 217 -2.13 0.87 -1.04
CA PRO A 217 -0.84 0.33 -1.46
C PRO A 217 0.05 1.45 -1.99
N LEU A 218 1.33 1.47 -1.61
CA LEU A 218 2.28 2.51 -1.98
C LEU A 218 3.15 2.07 -3.17
N ALA A 219 3.50 3.01 -4.03
CA ALA A 219 4.51 2.88 -5.06
C ALA A 219 5.93 3.01 -4.47
N LEU A 220 6.95 2.70 -5.27
CA LEU A 220 8.33 3.05 -4.91
C LEU A 220 8.43 4.57 -4.73
N GLY A 221 8.93 5.02 -3.58
CA GLY A 221 8.95 6.45 -3.21
C GLY A 221 7.87 6.86 -2.22
N GLY A 222 6.94 5.97 -1.88
CA GLY A 222 5.96 6.18 -0.79
C GLY A 222 4.67 6.88 -1.20
N ALA A 223 4.53 7.32 -2.45
CA ALA A 223 3.27 7.83 -2.98
C ALA A 223 2.22 6.70 -3.10
N PRO A 224 0.92 6.98 -2.90
CA PRO A 224 -0.13 5.99 -3.12
C PRO A 224 -0.18 5.50 -4.56
N ARG A 225 -0.13 4.18 -4.75
CA ARG A 225 -0.34 3.52 -6.05
C ARG A 225 -1.83 3.44 -6.40
N ALA A 226 -2.67 3.29 -5.38
CA ALA A 226 -4.12 3.26 -5.49
C ALA A 226 -4.76 3.50 -4.12
N TRP A 227 -6.03 3.89 -4.13
CA TRP A 227 -6.93 3.91 -2.98
C TRP A 227 -7.99 2.83 -3.24
N LEU A 228 -7.89 1.71 -2.52
CA LEU A 228 -8.77 0.55 -2.62
C LEU A 228 -10.02 0.79 -1.78
N ALA A 229 -11.18 0.29 -2.24
CA ALA A 229 -12.41 0.30 -1.45
C ALA A 229 -12.21 -0.45 -0.12
N ALA A 230 -12.52 0.23 0.99
CA ALA A 230 -12.33 -0.28 2.36
C ALA A 230 -13.66 -0.55 3.08
N ALA A 231 -14.71 0.21 2.74
CA ALA A 231 -16.04 0.06 3.31
C ALA A 231 -17.11 0.50 2.30
N GLU A 232 -18.24 -0.19 2.35
CA GLU A 232 -19.46 0.18 1.62
C GLU A 232 -20.59 0.31 2.63
N GLU A 233 -21.20 1.49 2.68
CA GLU A 233 -22.29 1.79 3.60
C GLU A 233 -23.41 2.54 2.88
N SER A 234 -24.66 2.39 3.33
CA SER A 234 -25.76 3.22 2.82
C SER A 234 -25.54 4.68 3.22
N ALA A 235 -25.81 5.64 2.33
CA ALA A 235 -25.67 7.07 2.62
C ALA A 235 -26.39 7.51 3.90
N VAL A 236 -27.52 6.88 4.24
CA VAL A 236 -28.29 7.11 5.48
C VAL A 236 -27.48 6.73 6.72
N ALA A 237 -26.75 5.62 6.67
CA ALA A 237 -25.97 5.13 7.79
C ALA A 237 -24.61 5.86 7.91
N ALA A 238 -23.99 6.21 6.77
CA ALA A 238 -22.80 7.06 6.75
C ALA A 238 -23.06 8.47 7.31
N GLY A 239 -24.27 9.02 7.15
CA GLY A 239 -24.69 10.28 7.79
C GLY A 239 -24.84 10.14 9.31
N ALA A 240 -25.34 8.98 9.79
CA ALA A 240 -25.50 8.69 11.21
C ALA A 240 -24.16 8.48 11.92
N ALA A 241 -23.20 7.78 11.30
CA ALA A 241 -21.86 7.56 11.85
C ALA A 241 -21.07 8.87 12.05
N ARG A 242 -21.24 9.82 11.13
CA ARG A 242 -20.63 11.18 11.21
C ARG A 242 -21.15 12.03 12.37
N THR A 243 -22.26 11.65 13.01
CA THR A 243 -22.85 12.37 14.16
C THR A 243 -22.49 11.71 15.50
N ALA A 244 -21.91 10.51 15.50
CA ALA A 244 -21.53 9.81 16.72
C ALA A 244 -20.17 10.30 17.23
N PRO A 245 -20.06 10.75 18.50
CA PRO A 245 -18.76 11.11 19.07
C PRO A 245 -17.84 9.89 19.12
N PRO A 246 -16.51 10.06 18.93
CA PRO A 246 -15.57 8.94 18.90
C PRO A 246 -15.65 8.12 20.21
N PRO A 247 -15.52 6.78 20.14
CA PRO A 247 -15.58 5.94 21.32
C PRO A 247 -14.45 6.34 22.27
N ARG A 248 -14.83 6.85 23.46
CA ARG A 248 -13.88 7.26 24.50
C ARG A 248 -12.95 6.09 24.81
N ALA A 249 -11.64 6.30 24.63
CA ALA A 249 -10.60 5.35 24.99
C ALA A 249 -10.85 4.85 26.41
N ARG A 250 -11.17 3.56 26.53
CA ARG A 250 -11.44 2.90 27.80
C ARG A 250 -10.12 2.84 28.57
N ARG A 251 -9.87 3.83 29.44
CA ARG A 251 -8.73 3.81 30.38
C ARG A 251 -8.76 2.47 31.11
N ARG A 252 -7.81 1.59 30.81
CA ARG A 252 -7.57 0.38 31.60
C ARG A 252 -7.19 0.84 32.99
N ARG A 253 -8.13 0.74 33.93
CA ARG A 253 -7.88 0.96 35.35
C ARG A 253 -6.98 -0.20 35.79
N ALA A 254 -5.70 0.09 35.99
CA ALA A 254 -4.78 -0.84 36.63
C ALA A 254 -5.25 -1.02 38.08
N THR A 255 -5.92 -2.13 38.36
CA THR A 255 -6.13 -2.61 39.73
C THR A 255 -4.83 -3.25 40.20
N SER A 256 -4.05 -2.49 40.96
CA SER A 256 -2.97 -3.02 41.79
C SER A 256 -3.58 -3.87 42.90
N ALA A 257 -3.34 -5.18 42.85
CA ALA A 257 -3.70 -6.10 43.93
C ALA A 257 -2.65 -5.97 45.05
N THR A 258 -3.06 -5.43 46.20
CA THR A 258 -2.28 -5.46 47.44
C THR A 258 -2.42 -6.85 48.06
N THR A 259 -1.37 -7.66 48.03
CA THR A 259 -1.29 -8.93 48.74
C THR A 259 -1.09 -8.66 50.23
N THR A 260 -2.14 -8.86 51.03
CA THR A 260 -2.04 -8.88 52.49
C THR A 260 -1.59 -10.27 52.95
N THR A 261 -0.35 -10.36 53.43
CA THR A 261 0.17 -11.51 54.17
C THR A 261 -0.60 -11.68 55.48
N ARG A 262 -1.28 -12.81 55.66
CA ARG A 262 -1.84 -13.22 56.94
C ARG A 262 -0.99 -14.37 57.49
N ALA A 263 -0.28 -14.09 58.58
CA ALA A 263 0.42 -15.08 59.39
C ALA A 263 -0.58 -16.06 60.01
N ALA A 264 -0.25 -17.34 59.95
CA ALA A 264 -0.86 -18.39 60.75
C ALA A 264 0.18 -18.91 61.73
N THR A 265 -0.35 -19.20 62.92
CA THR A 265 0.19 -19.70 64.19
C THR A 265 1.37 -20.65 64.12
#